data_AF-A0A1H3KBZ1-F1
#
_entry.id   AF-A0A1H3KBZ1-F1
#
_cell.length_a   1.000
_cell.length_b   1.000
_cell.length_c   1.000
_cell.angle_alpha   90.00
_cell.angle_beta   90.00
_cell.angle_gamma   90.00
#
_symmetry.space_group_name_H-M   'P 1'
#
loop_
_entity.id
_entity.type
_entity.pdbx_description
1 polymer ?
#
loop_
_entity_poly.entity_id
_entity_poly.type
_entity_poly.pdbx_seq_one_letter_code
_entity_poly.pdbx_strand_id
1 'polypeptide(L)'
;MPDLCHDMHDCGVAAGDDWAREHLTPFVAWAQDHDSMLIVTFDGGTDATHIATIVAGAPVRRTVSDQRIDHYSLLRTLEDMYGFAPLGHAADAQPLMGIWDLP
;
A
#
# COMPACT_ATOMS: atom_id res chain seq x y z
N MET A 1 14.05 -2.87 5.98
CA MET A 1 14.03 -2.00 4.78
C MET A 1 14.92 -2.65 3.74
N PRO A 2 14.45 -2.80 2.49
CA PRO A 2 15.28 -3.29 1.39
C PRO A 2 16.41 -2.30 1.07
N ASP A 3 17.45 -2.78 0.38
CA ASP A 3 18.47 -1.93 -0.28
C ASP A 3 18.11 -1.70 -1.75
N LEU A 4 18.96 -1.00 -2.52
CA LEU A 4 18.73 -0.68 -3.95
C LEU A 4 18.53 -1.92 -4.84
N CYS A 5 19.00 -3.09 -4.42
CA CYS A 5 18.77 -4.32 -5.17
C CYS A 5 17.36 -4.85 -4.89
N HIS A 6 16.93 -4.81 -3.63
CA HIS A 6 15.69 -5.43 -3.15
C HIS A 6 14.48 -4.47 -3.13
N ASP A 7 14.66 -3.17 -3.35
CA ASP A 7 13.58 -2.20 -3.59
C ASP A 7 13.17 -2.12 -5.07
N MET A 8 13.79 -2.96 -5.90
CA MET A 8 13.60 -3.09 -7.36
C MET A 8 14.28 -2.01 -8.21
N HIS A 9 15.15 -1.18 -7.66
CA HIS A 9 15.87 -0.16 -8.43
C HIS A 9 16.96 -0.76 -9.35
N ASP A 10 17.81 -1.67 -8.83
CA ASP A 10 19.01 -2.14 -9.55
C ASP A 10 18.95 -3.61 -10.01
N CYS A 11 18.25 -4.48 -9.27
CA CYS A 11 18.22 -5.93 -9.53
C CYS A 11 16.90 -6.43 -10.13
N GLY A 12 15.97 -5.50 -10.41
CA GLY A 12 14.68 -5.78 -11.03
C GLY A 12 13.65 -6.43 -10.10
N VAL A 13 12.46 -6.67 -10.66
CA VAL A 13 11.27 -7.10 -9.90
C VAL A 13 11.47 -8.43 -9.17
N ALA A 14 12.14 -9.40 -9.79
CA ALA A 14 12.30 -10.73 -9.20
C ALA A 14 13.07 -10.71 -7.86
N ALA A 15 14.12 -9.88 -7.77
CA ALA A 15 14.89 -9.74 -6.53
C ALA A 15 14.05 -9.10 -5.41
N GLY A 16 13.26 -8.08 -5.74
CA GLY A 16 12.34 -7.45 -4.79
C GLY A 16 11.20 -8.37 -4.35
N ASP A 17 10.64 -9.16 -5.26
CA ASP A 17 9.59 -10.13 -4.96
C ASP A 17 10.10 -11.23 -4.02
N ASP A 18 11.32 -11.73 -4.24
CA ASP A 18 11.94 -12.72 -3.37
C ASP A 18 12.21 -12.15 -1.98
N TRP A 19 12.72 -10.93 -1.90
CA TRP A 19 12.94 -10.23 -0.64
C TRP A 19 11.63 -9.99 0.11
N ALA A 20 10.60 -9.49 -0.57
CA ALA A 20 9.29 -9.24 0.01
C ALA A 20 8.64 -10.52 0.54
N ARG A 21 8.75 -11.63 -0.22
CA ARG A 21 8.26 -12.93 0.23
C ARG A 21 8.95 -13.37 1.51
N GLU A 22 10.26 -13.23 1.62
CA GLU A 22 11.00 -13.65 2.80
C GLU A 22 10.71 -12.76 4.03
N HIS A 23 10.63 -11.44 3.83
CA HIS A 23 10.62 -10.47 4.93
C HIS A 23 9.22 -9.96 5.32
N LEU A 24 8.27 -9.91 4.39
CA LEU A 24 6.94 -9.36 4.63
C LEU A 24 5.87 -10.44 4.88
N THR A 25 6.08 -11.67 4.40
CA THR A 25 5.12 -12.78 4.60
C THR A 25 4.79 -13.04 6.07
N PRO A 26 5.76 -13.04 7.01
CA PRO A 26 5.43 -13.24 8.42
C PRO A 26 4.49 -12.16 8.97
N PHE A 27 4.71 -10.90 8.59
CA PHE A 27 3.88 -9.79 9.04
C PHE A 27 2.48 -9.84 8.42
N VAL A 28 2.37 -10.05 7.10
CA VAL A 28 1.06 -10.09 6.44
C VAL A 28 0.21 -11.25 6.94
N ALA A 29 0.82 -12.40 7.29
CA ALA A 29 0.14 -13.53 7.90
C ALA A 29 -0.38 -13.18 9.30
N TRP A 30 0.44 -12.54 10.14
CA TRP A 30 0.02 -12.08 11.45
C TRP A 30 -1.10 -11.03 11.37
N ALA A 31 -1.01 -10.10 10.41
CA ALA A 31 -1.98 -9.03 10.21
C ALA A 31 -3.38 -9.53 9.80
N GLN A 32 -3.54 -10.77 9.32
CA GLN A 32 -4.86 -11.32 8.98
C GLN A 32 -5.77 -11.51 10.22
N ASP A 33 -5.18 -11.82 11.37
CA ASP A 33 -5.90 -12.14 12.60
C ASP A 33 -5.84 -11.01 13.65
N HIS A 34 -5.30 -9.85 13.28
CA HIS A 34 -5.13 -8.68 14.15
C HIS A 34 -5.66 -7.44 13.46
N ASP A 35 -6.03 -6.41 14.24
CA ASP A 35 -6.44 -5.11 13.70
C ASP A 35 -5.21 -4.37 13.12
N SER A 36 -4.75 -4.85 11.96
CA SER A 36 -3.48 -4.46 11.35
C SER A 36 -3.50 -4.71 9.85
N MET A 37 -2.71 -3.93 9.12
CA MET A 37 -2.55 -4.07 7.68
C MET A 37 -1.12 -3.74 7.24
N LEU A 38 -0.73 -4.32 6.11
CA LEU A 38 0.45 -4.00 5.33
C LEU A 38 0.02 -3.22 4.09
N ILE A 39 0.69 -2.10 3.83
CA ILE A 39 0.60 -1.37 2.56
C ILE A 39 1.98 -1.39 1.89
N VAL A 40 2.04 -1.87 0.65
CA VAL A 40 3.23 -1.80 -0.21
C VAL A 40 2.88 -0.91 -1.40
N THR A 41 3.67 0.15 -1.62
CA THR A 41 3.51 1.09 -2.73
C THR A 41 4.89 1.53 -3.22
N PHE A 42 4.95 2.13 -4.41
CA PHE A 42 6.20 2.57 -5.05
C PHE A 42 6.16 4.08 -5.28
N ASP A 43 7.29 4.76 -5.18
CA ASP A 43 7.40 6.21 -5.45
C ASP A 43 7.40 6.54 -6.95
N GLY A 44 7.63 5.54 -7.81
CA GLY A 44 7.60 5.66 -9.26
C GLY A 44 7.56 4.31 -9.97
N GLY A 45 7.35 4.35 -11.28
CA GLY A 45 7.38 3.18 -12.17
C GLY A 45 8.14 3.51 -13.46
N THR A 46 8.34 2.52 -14.32
CA THR A 46 9.09 2.66 -15.59
C THR A 46 8.51 3.77 -16.49
N ASP A 47 7.18 3.94 -16.46
CA ASP A 47 6.46 4.98 -17.21
C ASP A 47 6.02 6.15 -16.31
N ALA A 48 6.55 6.23 -15.08
CA ALA A 48 6.36 7.25 -14.03
C ALA A 48 4.91 7.54 -13.57
N THR A 49 3.87 7.07 -14.26
CA THR A 49 2.48 7.46 -13.99
C THR A 49 1.63 6.36 -13.37
N HIS A 50 2.10 5.12 -13.35
CA HIS A 50 1.35 3.99 -12.82
C HIS A 50 2.27 3.10 -11.99
N ILE A 51 1.90 2.94 -10.72
CA ILE A 51 2.65 2.21 -9.69
C ILE A 51 1.78 1.12 -9.10
N ALA A 52 2.41 0.05 -8.62
CA ALA A 52 1.71 -0.93 -7.81
C ALA A 52 1.37 -0.34 -6.44
N THR A 53 0.16 -0.58 -5.95
CA THR A 53 -0.22 -0.38 -4.55
C THR A 53 -1.01 -1.60 -4.09
N ILE A 54 -0.50 -2.26 -3.07
CA ILE A 54 -1.05 -3.50 -2.50
C ILE A 54 -1.37 -3.24 -1.04
N VAL A 55 -2.59 -3.58 -0.62
CA VAL A 55 -3.04 -3.51 0.77
C VAL A 55 -3.47 -4.91 1.19
N ALA A 56 -3.03 -5.36 2.36
CA ALA A 56 -3.38 -6.68 2.90
C ALA A 56 -3.42 -6.69 4.43
N GLY A 57 -4.41 -7.37 5.01
CA GLY A 57 -4.58 -7.49 6.48
C GLY A 57 -6.04 -7.74 6.83
N ALA A 58 -6.36 -7.84 8.12
CA ALA A 58 -7.71 -8.15 8.60
C ALA A 58 -8.82 -7.21 8.08
N PRO A 59 -8.64 -5.88 8.02
CA PRO A 59 -9.72 -5.00 7.57
C PRO A 59 -9.85 -4.92 6.04
N VAL A 60 -9.08 -5.71 5.28
CA VAL A 60 -8.92 -5.55 3.83
C VAL A 60 -9.65 -6.65 3.07
N ARG A 61 -10.59 -6.25 2.22
CA ARG A 61 -11.29 -7.12 1.30
C ARG A 61 -10.34 -7.64 0.22
N ARG A 62 -10.43 -8.94 -0.06
CA ARG A 62 -9.81 -9.53 -1.25
C ARG A 62 -10.52 -9.05 -2.53
N THR A 63 -9.99 -8.00 -3.15
CA THR A 63 -10.53 -7.41 -4.38
C THR A 63 -9.42 -6.78 -5.24
N VAL A 64 -9.75 -6.45 -6.48
CA VAL A 64 -8.98 -5.53 -7.32
C VAL A 64 -9.82 -4.27 -7.46
N SER A 65 -9.25 -3.12 -7.10
CA SER A 65 -9.91 -1.83 -7.25
C SER A 65 -9.54 -1.19 -8.57
N ASP A 66 -10.53 -0.62 -9.26
CA ASP A 66 -10.36 0.23 -10.44
C ASP A 66 -10.38 1.74 -10.09
N GLN A 67 -10.44 2.06 -8.79
CA GLN A 67 -10.34 3.43 -8.31
C GLN A 67 -9.01 4.04 -8.76
N ARG A 68 -9.08 5.19 -9.43
CA ARG A 68 -7.90 6.02 -9.66
C ARG A 68 -7.42 6.60 -8.34
N ILE A 69 -6.21 6.24 -7.94
CA ILE A 69 -5.54 6.70 -6.72
C ILE A 69 -4.17 7.28 -7.04
N ASP A 70 -3.65 8.09 -6.11
CA ASP A 70 -2.26 8.56 -6.06
C ASP A 70 -1.74 8.51 -4.61
N HIS A 71 -0.55 9.05 -4.36
CA HIS A 71 0.01 9.13 -3.01
C HIS A 71 -0.81 10.01 -2.05
N TYR A 72 -1.57 10.99 -2.55
CA TYR A 72 -2.46 11.79 -1.72
C TYR A 72 -3.71 11.01 -1.33
N SER A 73 -4.23 10.12 -2.19
CA SER A 73 -5.26 9.16 -1.79
C SER A 73 -4.80 8.26 -0.65
N LEU A 74 -3.54 7.80 -0.69
CA LEU A 74 -2.97 6.99 0.39
C LEU A 74 -2.82 7.79 1.69
N LEU A 75 -2.26 9.00 1.62
CA LEU A 75 -2.15 9.87 2.79
C LEU A 75 -3.53 10.18 3.38
N ARG A 76 -4.50 10.54 2.53
CA ARG A 76 -5.87 10.81 2.94
C ARG A 76 -6.51 9.63 3.68
N THR A 77 -6.23 8.42 3.22
CA THR A 77 -6.71 7.18 3.86
C THR A 77 -6.18 7.05 5.29
N LEU A 78 -4.88 7.27 5.49
CA LEU A 78 -4.27 7.20 6.82
C LEU A 78 -4.78 8.31 7.73
N GLU A 79 -4.92 9.53 7.21
CA GLU A 79 -5.49 10.65 7.96
C GLU A 79 -6.90 10.35 8.46
N ASP A 80 -7.77 9.85 7.57
CA ASP A 80 -9.15 9.48 7.92
C ASP A 80 -9.17 8.33 8.95
N MET A 81 -8.31 7.31 8.80
CA MET A 81 -8.21 6.18 9.73
C MET A 81 -7.81 6.62 11.16
N TYR A 82 -6.89 7.57 11.27
CA TYR A 82 -6.40 8.05 12.57
C TYR A 82 -7.14 9.30 13.07
N GLY A 83 -8.15 9.79 12.36
CA GLY A 83 -8.94 10.96 12.74
C GLY A 83 -8.19 12.29 12.64
N PHE A 84 -7.19 12.37 11.75
CA PHE A 84 -6.46 13.61 11.48
C PHE A 84 -7.17 14.46 10.43
N ALA A 85 -7.01 15.79 10.54
CA ALA A 85 -7.45 16.70 9.48
C ALA A 85 -6.54 16.53 8.24
N PRO A 86 -7.10 16.51 7.01
CA PRO A 86 -6.31 16.30 5.82
C PRO A 86 -5.25 17.39 5.57
N LEU A 87 -4.04 16.98 5.19
CA LEU A 87 -2.92 17.89 4.92
C LEU A 87 -2.75 18.17 3.43
N GLY A 88 -2.55 19.44 3.08
CA GLY A 88 -2.18 19.85 1.72
C GLY A 88 -3.11 19.27 0.65
N HIS A 89 -2.54 18.64 -0.38
CA HIS A 89 -3.30 18.04 -1.47
C HIS A 89 -4.12 16.80 -1.08
N ALA A 90 -3.89 16.19 0.09
CA ALA A 90 -4.75 15.12 0.59
C ALA A 90 -6.16 15.62 0.94
N ALA A 91 -6.32 16.93 1.19
CA ALA A 91 -7.64 17.54 1.39
C ALA A 91 -8.54 17.43 0.15
N ASP A 92 -7.95 17.43 -1.05
CA ASP A 92 -8.66 17.33 -2.33
C ASP A 92 -8.76 15.89 -2.84
N ALA A 93 -8.03 14.95 -2.22
CA ALA A 93 -8.01 13.55 -2.61
C ALA A 93 -9.19 12.76 -2.01
N GLN A 94 -9.56 11.67 -2.68
CA GLN A 94 -10.44 10.65 -2.10
C GLN A 94 -9.58 9.58 -1.42
N PRO A 95 -9.97 9.08 -0.23
CA PRO A 95 -9.32 7.93 0.38
C PRO A 95 -9.53 6.67 -0.48
N LEU A 96 -8.83 5.59 -0.16
CA LEU A 96 -9.06 4.28 -0.75
C LEU A 96 -10.46 3.82 -0.35
N MET A 97 -11.28 3.47 -1.34
CA MET A 97 -12.71 3.16 -1.19
C MET A 97 -12.99 1.74 -1.66
N GLY A 98 -13.96 1.07 -1.06
CA GLY A 98 -14.45 -0.24 -1.51
C GLY A 98 -13.49 -1.43 -1.27
N ILE A 99 -12.34 -1.20 -0.63
CA ILE A 99 -11.36 -2.24 -0.27
C ILE A 99 -11.43 -2.67 1.20
N TRP A 100 -12.32 -2.07 1.99
CA TRP A 100 -12.42 -2.32 3.43
C TRP A 100 -13.56 -3.30 3.76
N ASP A 101 -13.30 -4.20 4.71
CA ASP A 101 -14.29 -5.04 5.38
C ASP A 101 -14.59 -4.50 6.80
N LEU A 102 -14.73 -3.17 6.89
CA LEU A 102 -15.18 -2.49 8.10
C LEU A 102 -16.73 -2.47 8.16
N PRO A 103 -17.33 -2.57 9.36
CA PRO A 103 -18.78 -2.49 9.54
C PRO A 103 -19.37 -1.12 9.17
#